data_AF-A0AAJ6HDW7-F1
#
_entry.id   AF-A0AAJ6HDW7-F1
#
_cell.length_a   1.000
_cell.length_b   1.000
_cell.length_c   1.000
_cell.angle_alpha   90.00
_cell.angle_beta   90.00
_cell.angle_gamma   90.00
#
_symmetry.space_group_name_H-M   'P 1'
#
loop_
_entity.id
_entity.type
_entity.pdbx_description
1 polymer ?
#
loop_
_entity_poly.entity_id
_entity_poly.type
_entity_poly.pdbx_seq_one_letter_code
_entity_poly.pdbx_strand_id
1 'polypeptide(L)'
;MKTLLSSLLLLSLLSATAFAASTSSLPVTSSDDYFERAQKKAEQLKLMFDESVKLETSGKLDKATLPEELKEVQGVMTAFQDDLKMASEGGHVVATYMLANIQSRFGMSEEERKQVCEPMHKAMDQGLLAAGVGYYYQCDMAYMRLNLLDPGHVKYLEALKQMLLNVDPNHDYYPLYTNRSLCFEGDRLAEIKEERTLGNMQARASARMLTYDQYRADAYYILAATRMNDKGEPDSVNLTYLNQALALGCKDPMTLKEYYEKAFGSQASK
;
A
#
# COMPACT_ATOMS: atom_id res chain seq x y z
N MET A 1 -62.07 -46.98 4.89
CA MET A 1 -63.02 -46.34 3.96
C MET A 1 -62.61 -44.88 3.80
N LYS A 2 -62.33 -44.45 2.56
CA LYS A 2 -62.39 -43.07 2.02
C LYS A 2 -61.56 -42.01 2.79
N THR A 3 -60.50 -41.44 2.23
CA THR A 3 -60.43 -40.63 0.99
C THR A 3 -59.00 -40.71 0.41
N LEU A 4 -58.76 -41.26 -0.80
CA LEU A 4 -58.91 -40.63 -2.13
C LEU A 4 -58.23 -39.24 -2.20
N LEU A 5 -57.01 -39.16 -2.75
CA LEU A 5 -56.69 -38.96 -4.18
C LEU A 5 -56.97 -37.54 -4.67
N SER A 6 -55.88 -36.80 -4.92
CA SER A 6 -55.61 -35.81 -5.97
C SER A 6 -54.46 -34.97 -5.41
N SER A 7 -53.20 -35.20 -5.80
CA SER A 7 -52.71 -34.80 -7.12
C SER A 7 -51.58 -35.70 -7.58
N LEU A 8 -51.94 -36.69 -8.42
CA LEU A 8 -51.04 -37.18 -9.45
C LEU A 8 -50.98 -36.12 -10.56
N LEU A 9 -49.83 -35.48 -10.70
CA LEU A 9 -49.36 -35.00 -12.00
C LEU A 9 -47.96 -35.59 -12.18
N LEU A 10 -47.96 -36.76 -12.83
CA LEU A 10 -46.98 -37.24 -13.81
C LEU A 10 -45.50 -37.00 -13.45
N LEU A 11 -44.85 -37.96 -12.80
CA LEU A 11 -43.99 -38.93 -13.51
C LEU A 11 -44.27 -39.02 -15.03
N SER A 12 -43.47 -38.33 -15.84
CA SER A 12 -42.91 -38.87 -17.08
C SER A 12 -42.00 -37.83 -17.74
N LEU A 13 -40.70 -38.01 -17.57
CA LEU A 13 -39.60 -37.73 -18.53
C LEU A 13 -38.30 -37.92 -17.72
N LEU A 14 -37.86 -39.18 -17.56
CA LEU A 14 -36.83 -39.76 -18.43
C LEU A 14 -35.56 -38.90 -18.45
N SER A 15 -34.62 -39.30 -17.59
CA SER A 15 -33.24 -39.58 -17.97
C SER A 15 -32.54 -38.50 -18.80
N ALA A 16 -32.09 -37.46 -18.12
CA ALA A 16 -30.78 -36.89 -18.40
C ALA A 16 -29.86 -37.33 -17.26
N THR A 17 -29.17 -38.46 -17.47
CA THR A 17 -27.88 -38.71 -16.83
C THR A 17 -26.97 -37.54 -17.22
N ALA A 18 -26.98 -36.48 -16.43
CA ALA A 18 -25.83 -35.60 -16.39
C ALA A 18 -24.72 -36.45 -15.78
N PHE A 19 -23.93 -37.09 -16.65
CA PHE A 19 -22.52 -37.27 -16.35
C PHE A 19 -22.02 -35.88 -15.96
N ALA A 20 -22.01 -35.60 -14.66
CA ALA A 20 -21.06 -34.66 -14.11
C ALA A 20 -19.71 -35.32 -14.39
N ALA A 21 -19.20 -35.08 -15.60
CA ALA A 21 -17.79 -35.07 -15.83
C ALA A 21 -17.26 -34.15 -14.74
N SER A 22 -16.65 -34.74 -13.72
CA SER A 22 -15.64 -34.07 -12.93
C SER A 22 -14.56 -33.69 -13.93
N THR A 23 -14.76 -32.59 -14.66
CA THR A 23 -13.65 -31.78 -15.10
C THR A 23 -12.95 -31.45 -13.81
N SER A 24 -11.88 -32.19 -13.54
CA SER A 24 -10.79 -31.73 -12.70
C SER A 24 -10.32 -30.43 -13.34
N SER A 25 -11.06 -29.35 -13.10
CA SER A 25 -10.53 -28.02 -13.24
C SER A 25 -9.31 -28.04 -12.35
N LEU A 26 -8.14 -27.93 -12.98
CA LEU A 26 -6.91 -27.59 -12.28
C LEU A 26 -7.26 -26.55 -11.21
N PRO A 27 -6.76 -26.66 -9.97
CA PRO A 27 -7.11 -25.72 -8.92
C PRO A 27 -6.96 -24.30 -9.47
N VAL A 28 -8.09 -23.58 -9.57
CA VAL A 28 -8.10 -22.20 -10.05
C VAL A 28 -7.27 -21.44 -9.04
N THR A 29 -6.09 -20.98 -9.45
CA THR A 29 -5.23 -20.19 -8.58
C THR A 29 -5.99 -18.90 -8.24
N SER A 30 -6.27 -18.70 -6.96
CA SER A 30 -6.95 -17.49 -6.47
C SER A 30 -5.99 -16.29 -6.48
N SER A 31 -6.54 -15.08 -6.34
CA SER A 31 -5.72 -13.87 -6.18
C SER A 31 -4.84 -13.94 -4.94
N ASP A 32 -5.31 -14.60 -3.88
CA ASP A 32 -4.60 -14.79 -2.61
C ASP A 32 -3.44 -15.78 -2.79
N ASP A 33 -3.63 -16.85 -3.58
CA ASP A 33 -2.56 -17.79 -3.91
C ASP A 33 -1.43 -17.11 -4.70
N TYR A 34 -1.77 -16.22 -5.65
CA TYR A 34 -0.77 -15.43 -6.37
C TYR A 34 -0.04 -14.48 -5.42
N PHE A 35 -0.77 -13.84 -4.49
CA PHE A 35 -0.15 -12.96 -3.51
C PHE A 35 0.79 -13.71 -2.55
N GLU A 36 0.41 -14.90 -2.08
CA GLU A 36 1.26 -15.74 -1.25
C GLU A 36 2.55 -16.16 -2.00
N ARG A 37 2.45 -16.46 -3.30
CA ARG A 37 3.64 -16.73 -4.13
C ARG A 37 4.53 -15.49 -4.26
N ALA A 38 3.95 -14.31 -4.40
CA ALA A 38 4.69 -13.06 -4.40
C ALA A 38 5.42 -12.85 -3.06
N GLN A 39 4.76 -13.10 -1.92
CA GLN A 39 5.40 -13.02 -0.60
C GLN A 39 6.58 -13.99 -0.46
N LYS A 40 6.43 -15.25 -0.91
CA LYS A 40 7.53 -16.23 -0.91
C LYS A 40 8.72 -15.77 -1.78
N LYS A 41 8.45 -15.15 -2.93
CA LYS A 41 9.52 -14.59 -3.80
C LYS A 41 10.17 -13.36 -3.17
N ALA A 42 9.42 -12.51 -2.48
CA ALA A 42 9.98 -11.39 -1.73
C ALA A 42 10.89 -11.88 -0.58
N GLU A 43 10.51 -12.95 0.11
CA GLU A 43 11.35 -13.60 1.12
C GLU A 43 12.62 -14.21 0.51
N GLN A 44 12.50 -14.89 -0.64
CA GLN A 44 13.66 -15.40 -1.39
C GLN A 44 14.62 -14.26 -1.78
N LEU A 45 14.11 -13.16 -2.35
CA LEU A 45 14.90 -11.98 -2.69
C LEU A 45 15.62 -11.42 -1.46
N LYS A 46 14.93 -11.34 -0.32
CA LYS A 46 15.53 -10.88 0.94
C LYS A 46 16.70 -11.77 1.36
N LEU A 47 16.53 -13.08 1.36
CA LEU A 47 17.59 -14.03 1.72
C LEU A 47 18.81 -13.92 0.81
N MET A 48 18.59 -13.83 -0.51
CA MET A 48 19.66 -13.62 -1.49
C MET A 48 20.43 -12.32 -1.21
N PHE A 49 19.71 -11.21 -0.99
CA PHE A 49 20.34 -9.94 -0.64
C PHE A 49 21.09 -10.00 0.69
N ASP A 50 20.52 -10.59 1.74
CA ASP A 50 21.16 -10.73 3.05
C ASP A 50 22.49 -11.48 2.96
N GLU A 51 22.53 -12.55 2.16
CA GLU A 51 23.75 -13.32 1.92
C GLU A 51 24.81 -12.49 1.18
N SER A 52 24.45 -11.85 0.06
CA SER A 52 25.39 -11.01 -0.70
C SER A 52 25.88 -9.81 0.12
N VAL A 53 25.03 -9.22 0.96
CA VAL A 53 25.39 -8.13 1.88
C VAL A 53 26.37 -8.62 2.96
N LYS A 54 26.21 -9.84 3.48
CA LYS A 54 27.15 -10.46 4.43
C LYS A 54 28.51 -10.73 3.79
N LEU A 55 28.53 -11.20 2.53
CA LEU A 55 29.75 -11.39 1.76
C LEU A 55 30.46 -10.06 1.51
N GLU A 56 29.72 -9.01 1.12
CA GLU A 56 30.24 -7.65 0.94
C GLU A 56 30.88 -7.14 2.24
N THR A 57 30.16 -7.25 3.36
CA THR A 57 30.63 -6.77 4.68
C THR A 57 31.88 -7.49 5.15
N SER A 58 32.04 -8.76 4.81
CA SER A 58 33.22 -9.56 5.18
C SER A 58 34.39 -9.45 4.19
N GLY A 59 34.25 -8.65 3.13
CA GLY A 59 35.25 -8.52 2.06
C GLY A 59 35.41 -9.78 1.21
N LYS A 60 34.45 -10.71 1.27
CA LYS A 60 34.46 -12.01 0.57
C LYS A 60 33.55 -12.05 -0.66
N LEU A 61 32.94 -10.92 -1.02
CA LEU A 61 32.12 -10.82 -2.22
C LEU A 61 32.99 -11.01 -3.46
N ASP A 62 32.72 -12.06 -4.24
CA ASP A 62 33.37 -12.27 -5.52
C ASP A 62 32.73 -11.34 -6.58
N LYS A 63 33.48 -10.32 -6.99
CA LYS A 63 33.01 -9.36 -7.99
C LYS A 63 32.88 -9.98 -9.38
N ALA A 64 33.51 -11.14 -9.64
CA ALA A 64 33.42 -11.82 -10.92
C ALA A 64 32.09 -12.59 -11.08
N THR A 65 31.51 -13.11 -9.98
CA THR A 65 30.20 -13.82 -10.00
C THR A 65 29.02 -12.89 -9.85
N LEU A 66 29.23 -11.69 -9.29
CA LEU A 66 28.19 -10.70 -9.03
C LEU A 66 27.25 -10.42 -10.23
N PRO A 67 27.71 -10.33 -11.49
CA PRO A 67 26.79 -10.13 -12.62
C PRO A 67 25.76 -11.25 -12.80
N GLU A 68 26.14 -12.52 -12.58
CA GLU A 68 25.23 -13.66 -12.72
C GLU A 68 24.28 -13.74 -11.52
N GLU A 69 24.78 -13.46 -10.31
CA GLU A 69 23.94 -13.34 -9.09
C GLU A 69 22.86 -12.26 -9.28
N LEU A 70 23.23 -11.09 -9.82
CA LEU A 70 22.29 -10.01 -10.12
C LEU A 70 21.26 -10.39 -11.19
N LYS A 71 21.62 -11.25 -12.14
CA LYS A 71 20.71 -11.75 -13.16
C LYS A 71 19.69 -12.73 -12.56
N GLU A 72 20.11 -13.57 -11.62
CA GLU A 72 19.19 -14.43 -10.85
C GLU A 72 18.21 -13.58 -10.03
N VAL A 73 18.72 -12.59 -9.30
CA VAL A 73 17.90 -11.60 -8.56
C VAL A 73 16.89 -10.92 -9.48
N GLN A 74 17.32 -10.51 -10.68
CA GLN A 74 16.42 -9.90 -11.67
C GLN A 74 15.33 -10.87 -12.13
N GLY A 75 15.66 -12.16 -12.32
CA GLY A 75 14.68 -13.19 -12.66
C GLY A 75 13.61 -13.38 -11.58
N VAL A 76 14.04 -13.47 -10.31
CA VAL A 76 13.11 -13.60 -9.17
C VAL A 76 12.26 -12.32 -9.01
N MET A 77 12.85 -11.15 -9.21
CA MET A 77 12.13 -9.86 -9.17
C MET A 77 11.05 -9.77 -10.26
N THR A 78 11.34 -10.21 -11.49
CA THR A 78 10.35 -10.27 -12.57
C THR A 78 9.20 -11.20 -12.19
N ALA A 79 9.51 -12.41 -11.71
CA ALA A 79 8.48 -13.37 -11.30
C ALA A 79 7.65 -12.88 -10.10
N PHE A 80 8.25 -12.12 -9.19
CA PHE A 80 7.55 -11.44 -8.09
C PHE A 80 6.55 -10.41 -8.60
N GLN A 81 6.95 -9.57 -9.56
CA GLN A 81 6.07 -8.57 -10.17
C GLN A 81 4.93 -9.22 -10.97
N ASP A 82 5.20 -10.34 -11.65
CA ASP A 82 4.18 -11.09 -12.38
C ASP A 82 3.13 -11.67 -11.41
N ASP A 83 3.53 -12.26 -10.28
CA ASP A 83 2.59 -12.76 -9.27
C ASP A 83 1.76 -11.62 -8.64
N LEU A 84 2.38 -10.46 -8.34
CA LEU A 84 1.64 -9.28 -7.87
C LEU A 84 0.62 -8.80 -8.92
N LYS A 85 0.97 -8.84 -10.20
CA LYS A 85 0.07 -8.49 -11.30
C LYS A 85 -1.12 -9.44 -11.34
N MET A 86 -0.90 -10.75 -11.31
CA MET A 86 -1.98 -11.74 -11.31
C MET A 86 -2.89 -11.59 -10.08
N ALA A 87 -2.32 -11.37 -8.90
CA ALA A 87 -3.07 -11.11 -7.67
C ALA A 87 -3.91 -9.82 -7.78
N SER A 88 -3.33 -8.74 -8.31
CA SER A 88 -4.01 -7.46 -8.53
C SER A 88 -5.14 -7.55 -9.54
N GLU A 89 -4.93 -8.26 -10.66
CA GLU A 89 -5.96 -8.53 -11.67
C GLU A 89 -7.13 -9.35 -11.09
N GLY A 90 -6.83 -10.29 -10.18
CA GLY A 90 -7.82 -11.04 -9.42
C GLY A 90 -8.48 -10.26 -8.26
N GLY A 91 -8.04 -9.03 -7.99
CA GLY A 91 -8.67 -8.12 -7.03
C GLY A 91 -8.04 -8.06 -5.63
N HIS A 92 -6.85 -8.64 -5.43
CA HIS A 92 -6.15 -8.58 -4.14
C HIS A 92 -5.67 -7.15 -3.83
N VAL A 93 -6.22 -6.55 -2.77
CA VAL A 93 -6.04 -5.12 -2.43
C VAL A 93 -4.57 -4.75 -2.20
N VAL A 94 -3.85 -5.51 -1.38
CA VAL A 94 -2.44 -5.25 -1.07
C VAL A 94 -1.55 -5.41 -2.30
N ALA A 95 -1.79 -6.43 -3.14
CA ALA A 95 -1.05 -6.63 -4.37
C ALA A 95 -1.22 -5.44 -5.34
N THR A 96 -2.46 -4.95 -5.48
CA THR A 96 -2.78 -3.76 -6.27
C THR A 96 -1.99 -2.54 -5.80
N TYR A 97 -1.93 -2.31 -4.48
CA TYR A 97 -1.13 -1.22 -3.91
C TYR A 97 0.38 -1.38 -4.12
N MET A 98 0.92 -2.57 -3.86
CA MET A 98 2.35 -2.85 -4.00
C MET A 98 2.80 -2.68 -5.44
N LEU A 99 2.03 -3.22 -6.39
CA LEU A 99 2.32 -3.09 -7.82
C LEU A 99 2.32 -1.63 -8.27
N ALA A 100 1.32 -0.85 -7.85
CA ALA A 100 1.24 0.58 -8.17
C ALA A 100 2.46 1.35 -7.63
N ASN A 101 2.91 1.06 -6.41
CA ASN A 101 4.11 1.69 -5.85
C ASN A 101 5.40 1.30 -6.59
N ILE A 102 5.54 0.03 -6.99
CA ILE A 102 6.72 -0.44 -7.73
C ILE A 102 6.80 0.25 -9.10
N GLN A 103 5.65 0.46 -9.75
CA GLN A 103 5.57 1.12 -11.07
C GLN A 103 5.69 2.65 -10.98
N SER A 104 5.41 3.23 -9.81
CA SER A 104 5.48 4.67 -9.59
C SER A 104 6.92 5.19 -9.63
N ARG A 105 7.15 6.18 -10.49
CA ARG A 105 8.45 6.84 -10.65
C ARG A 105 8.32 8.36 -10.72
N PHE A 106 9.41 9.07 -10.41
CA PHE A 106 9.44 10.51 -10.61
C PHE A 106 9.38 10.84 -12.12
N GLY A 107 8.63 11.88 -12.49
CA GLY A 107 8.53 12.33 -13.89
C GLY A 107 7.65 11.47 -14.80
N MET A 108 6.70 10.68 -14.25
CA MET A 108 5.72 9.94 -15.04
C MET A 108 4.93 10.84 -16.00
N SER A 109 4.67 10.35 -17.21
CA SER A 109 3.69 10.96 -18.13
C SER A 109 2.28 10.94 -17.53
N GLU A 110 1.34 11.63 -18.17
CA GLU A 110 -0.06 11.60 -17.74
C GLU A 110 -0.66 10.18 -17.83
N GLU A 111 -0.35 9.45 -18.91
CA GLU A 111 -0.78 8.07 -19.11
C GLU A 111 -0.17 7.12 -18.08
N GLU A 112 1.14 7.24 -17.81
CA GLU A 112 1.82 6.44 -16.78
C GLU A 112 1.23 6.74 -15.39
N ARG A 113 0.97 8.01 -15.09
CA ARG A 113 0.34 8.39 -13.82
C ARG A 113 -1.05 7.80 -13.70
N LYS A 114 -1.85 7.79 -14.77
CA LYS A 114 -3.17 7.16 -14.78
C LYS A 114 -3.08 5.67 -14.44
N GLN A 115 -2.12 4.96 -15.02
CA GLN A 115 -1.88 3.52 -14.75
C GLN A 115 -1.47 3.23 -13.30
N VAL A 116 -0.83 4.18 -12.61
CA VAL A 116 -0.51 4.06 -11.17
C VAL A 116 -1.67 4.49 -10.28
N CYS A 117 -2.36 5.57 -10.65
CA CYS A 117 -3.36 6.20 -9.80
C CYS A 117 -4.71 5.51 -9.78
N GLU A 118 -5.13 4.89 -10.88
CA GLU A 118 -6.37 4.10 -10.88
C GLU A 118 -6.28 2.89 -9.92
N PRO A 119 -5.23 2.04 -9.97
CA PRO A 119 -5.04 0.97 -8.98
C PRO A 119 -4.90 1.49 -7.54
N MET A 120 -4.16 2.58 -7.34
CA MET A 120 -3.99 3.19 -6.01
C MET A 120 -5.35 3.64 -5.44
N HIS A 121 -6.16 4.32 -6.24
CA HIS A 121 -7.50 4.76 -5.85
C HIS A 121 -8.42 3.57 -5.58
N LYS A 122 -8.35 2.51 -6.39
CA LYS A 122 -9.12 1.28 -6.17
C LYS A 122 -8.77 0.62 -4.83
N ALA A 123 -7.47 0.49 -4.51
CA ALA A 123 -7.04 -0.08 -3.24
C ALA A 123 -7.47 0.79 -2.04
N MET A 124 -7.46 2.11 -2.22
CA MET A 124 -8.00 3.08 -1.25
C MET A 124 -9.51 2.89 -1.05
N ASP A 125 -10.31 2.80 -2.13
CA ASP A 125 -11.76 2.56 -2.05
C ASP A 125 -12.10 1.22 -1.35
N GLN A 126 -11.17 0.26 -1.37
CA GLN A 126 -11.26 -1.02 -0.65
C GLN A 126 -10.77 -0.95 0.81
N GLY A 127 -10.40 0.23 1.31
CA GLY A 127 -10.10 0.49 2.71
C GLY A 127 -8.63 0.34 3.13
N LEU A 128 -7.69 0.14 2.19
CA LEU A 128 -6.27 0.04 2.52
C LEU A 128 -5.69 1.41 2.87
N LEU A 129 -5.30 1.61 4.13
CA LEU A 129 -4.75 2.88 4.63
C LEU A 129 -3.47 3.27 3.89
N ALA A 130 -2.59 2.30 3.62
CA ALA A 130 -1.37 2.52 2.86
C ALA A 130 -1.63 3.11 1.47
N ALA A 131 -2.72 2.70 0.80
CA ALA A 131 -3.15 3.26 -0.47
C ALA A 131 -3.70 4.68 -0.33
N GLY A 132 -4.45 4.96 0.74
CA GLY A 132 -4.90 6.32 1.06
C GLY A 132 -3.72 7.29 1.24
N VAL A 133 -2.68 6.88 1.96
CA VAL A 133 -1.44 7.67 2.11
C VAL A 133 -0.69 7.78 0.79
N GLY A 134 -0.54 6.67 0.05
CA GLY A 134 0.16 6.65 -1.24
C GLY A 134 -0.50 7.53 -2.31
N TYR A 135 -1.84 7.58 -2.32
CA TYR A 135 -2.63 8.39 -3.25
C TYR A 135 -2.31 9.88 -3.15
N TYR A 136 -2.18 10.41 -1.92
CA TYR A 136 -1.84 11.82 -1.70
C TYR A 136 -0.53 12.22 -2.40
N TYR A 137 0.49 11.38 -2.33
CA TYR A 137 1.80 11.70 -2.90
C TYR A 137 1.90 11.55 -4.41
N GLN A 138 1.11 10.64 -4.98
CA GLN A 138 1.30 10.18 -6.35
C GLN A 138 0.19 10.67 -7.29
N CYS A 139 -0.99 10.97 -6.74
CA CYS A 139 -2.23 11.05 -7.50
C CYS A 139 -3.09 12.28 -7.20
N ASP A 140 -3.01 12.82 -5.99
CA ASP A 140 -3.74 14.02 -5.63
C ASP A 140 -3.15 15.28 -6.31
N MET A 141 -3.67 15.56 -7.50
CA MET A 141 -3.28 16.72 -8.31
C MET A 141 -3.67 18.06 -7.67
N ALA A 142 -4.68 18.08 -6.79
CA ALA A 142 -5.12 19.30 -6.13
C ALA A 142 -4.11 19.73 -5.07
N TYR A 143 -3.59 18.79 -4.28
CA TYR A 143 -2.43 19.03 -3.42
C TYR A 143 -1.23 19.53 -4.22
N MET A 144 -0.89 18.87 -5.34
CA MET A 144 0.23 19.29 -6.20
C MET A 144 0.08 20.72 -6.75
N ARG A 145 -1.16 21.22 -6.87
CA ARG A 145 -1.48 22.58 -7.34
C ARG A 145 -1.77 23.56 -6.20
N LEU A 146 -1.64 23.13 -4.94
CA LEU A 146 -1.99 23.88 -3.73
C LEU A 146 -3.46 24.34 -3.69
N ASN A 147 -4.36 23.65 -4.39
CA ASN A 147 -5.80 23.92 -4.36
C ASN A 147 -6.49 23.06 -3.29
N LEU A 148 -6.26 23.36 -2.02
CA LEU A 148 -6.70 22.52 -0.89
C LEU A 148 -8.22 22.53 -0.65
N LEU A 149 -8.96 23.44 -1.28
CA LEU A 149 -10.43 23.45 -1.28
C LEU A 149 -11.04 22.75 -2.50
N ASP A 150 -10.22 22.11 -3.34
CA ASP A 150 -10.72 21.29 -4.44
C ASP A 150 -11.68 20.21 -3.92
N PRO A 151 -12.87 20.04 -4.50
CA PRO A 151 -13.83 19.04 -4.04
C PRO A 151 -13.28 17.61 -4.04
N GLY A 152 -12.38 17.28 -4.96
CA GLY A 152 -11.70 15.99 -5.01
C GLY A 152 -10.76 15.80 -3.82
N HIS A 153 -9.97 16.83 -3.48
CA HIS A 153 -9.11 16.82 -2.29
C HIS A 153 -9.92 16.69 -1.00
N VAL A 154 -10.99 17.47 -0.84
CA VAL A 154 -11.85 17.43 0.35
C VAL A 154 -12.49 16.04 0.50
N LYS A 155 -12.96 15.44 -0.60
CA LYS A 155 -13.49 14.08 -0.60
C LYS A 155 -12.42 13.05 -0.21
N TYR A 156 -11.20 13.19 -0.72
CA TYR A 156 -10.06 12.36 -0.36
C TYR A 156 -9.76 12.43 1.15
N LEU A 157 -9.70 13.64 1.73
CA LEU A 157 -9.43 13.82 3.16
C LEU A 157 -10.52 13.18 4.03
N GLU A 158 -11.79 13.27 3.64
CA GLU A 158 -12.85 12.58 4.39
C GLU A 158 -12.71 11.06 4.28
N ALA A 159 -12.37 10.51 3.10
CA ALA A 159 -12.10 9.08 2.96
C ALA A 159 -10.92 8.62 3.85
N LEU A 160 -9.83 9.38 3.86
CA LEU A 160 -8.65 9.10 4.70
C LEU A 160 -8.99 9.14 6.19
N LYS A 161 -9.80 10.12 6.62
CA LYS A 161 -10.31 10.21 7.99
C LYS A 161 -11.16 8.98 8.35
N GLN A 162 -12.05 8.54 7.46
CA GLN A 162 -12.88 7.35 7.71
C GLN A 162 -12.03 6.07 7.84
N MET A 163 -10.93 5.95 7.09
CA MET A 163 -9.97 4.85 7.26
C MET A 163 -9.31 4.86 8.64
N LEU A 164 -9.01 6.03 9.19
CA LEU A 164 -8.37 6.16 10.50
C LEU A 164 -9.31 5.86 11.68
N LEU A 165 -10.63 5.86 11.46
CA LEU A 165 -11.62 5.50 12.48
C LEU A 165 -11.73 3.98 12.70
N ASN A 166 -11.26 3.16 11.75
CA ASN A 166 -11.36 1.71 11.79
C ASN A 166 -9.97 1.08 11.69
N VAL A 167 -9.82 -0.14 12.21
CA VAL A 167 -8.62 -0.93 11.93
C VAL A 167 -8.66 -1.32 10.44
N ASP A 168 -7.55 -1.16 9.75
CA ASP A 168 -7.42 -1.55 8.34
C ASP A 168 -7.65 -3.07 8.24
N PRO A 169 -8.60 -3.54 7.40
CA PRO A 169 -8.84 -4.97 7.21
C PRO A 169 -7.61 -5.76 6.76
N ASN A 170 -6.61 -5.08 6.19
CA ASN A 170 -5.36 -5.64 5.71
C ASN A 170 -4.19 -5.43 6.71
N HIS A 171 -4.49 -5.16 7.99
CA HIS A 171 -3.49 -4.87 9.03
C HIS A 171 -2.37 -5.91 9.12
N ASP A 172 -2.69 -7.20 8.93
CA ASP A 172 -1.72 -8.31 9.04
C ASP A 172 -0.65 -8.29 7.93
N TYR A 173 -0.85 -7.50 6.87
CA TYR A 173 0.12 -7.38 5.78
C TYR A 173 1.17 -6.27 6.00
N TYR A 174 1.05 -5.47 7.07
CA TYR A 174 2.05 -4.46 7.39
C TYR A 174 3.31 -5.11 8.01
N PRO A 175 4.52 -4.55 7.80
CA PRO A 175 4.80 -3.29 7.14
C PRO A 175 4.66 -3.34 5.62
N LEU A 176 4.26 -2.23 5.01
CA LEU A 176 4.11 -2.08 3.56
C LEU A 176 5.11 -1.08 3.00
N TYR A 177 5.47 -1.27 1.74
CA TYR A 177 6.41 -0.42 1.02
C TYR A 177 5.76 0.92 0.64
N THR A 178 6.47 2.03 0.86
CA THR A 178 6.10 3.35 0.35
C THR A 178 7.27 4.05 -0.36
N ASN A 179 6.94 4.78 -1.43
CA ASN A 179 7.91 5.66 -2.09
C ASN A 179 8.10 7.01 -1.39
N ARG A 180 7.15 7.45 -0.55
CA ARG A 180 7.15 8.78 0.10
C ARG A 180 6.42 8.74 1.43
N SER A 181 6.85 9.57 2.36
CA SER A 181 6.15 9.89 3.61
C SER A 181 6.52 11.31 4.02
N LEU A 182 5.60 12.05 4.62
CA LEU A 182 5.90 13.35 5.23
C LEU A 182 6.60 13.09 6.56
N CYS A 183 6.01 12.26 7.42
CA CYS A 183 6.47 12.05 8.77
C CYS A 183 7.86 11.43 8.89
N PHE A 184 8.25 10.58 7.94
CA PHE A 184 9.44 9.74 8.04
C PHE A 184 10.41 9.92 6.88
N GLU A 185 10.33 11.01 6.11
CA GLU A 185 11.19 11.21 4.93
C GLU A 185 12.68 11.15 5.29
N GLY A 186 13.08 11.75 6.42
CA GLY A 186 14.46 11.70 6.91
C GLY A 186 14.89 10.29 7.36
N ASP A 187 13.99 9.53 7.99
CA ASP A 187 14.24 8.15 8.42
C ASP A 187 14.25 7.17 7.22
N ARG A 188 13.59 7.56 6.12
CA ARG A 188 13.53 6.82 4.84
C ARG A 188 14.83 6.97 4.02
N LEU A 189 15.64 7.97 4.32
CA LEU A 189 16.97 8.14 3.73
C LEU A 189 17.97 7.28 4.51
N ALA A 190 18.18 6.06 4.03
CA ALA A 190 19.23 5.21 4.57
C ALA A 190 20.60 5.91 4.54
N GLU A 191 21.36 5.78 5.62
CA GLU A 191 22.76 6.21 5.65
C GLU A 191 23.55 5.46 4.58
N ILE A 192 24.24 6.20 3.72
CA ILE A 192 24.97 5.64 2.57
C ILE A 192 26.44 5.56 2.93
N LYS A 193 26.98 4.34 2.83
CA LYS A 193 28.40 4.05 3.04
C LYS A 193 29.09 3.87 1.69
N GLU A 194 30.00 4.77 1.31
CA GLU A 194 30.60 4.79 -0.04
C GLU A 194 31.26 3.46 -0.43
N GLU A 195 31.80 2.73 0.55
CA GLU A 195 32.47 1.45 0.37
C GLU A 195 31.51 0.26 0.14
N ARG A 196 30.19 0.50 0.15
CA ARG A 196 29.16 -0.55 0.03
C ARG A 196 28.20 -0.26 -1.12
N THR A 197 27.92 -1.25 -1.94
CA THR A 197 26.90 -1.16 -2.99
C THR A 197 25.63 -1.87 -2.56
N LEU A 198 25.74 -3.16 -2.23
CA LEU A 198 24.61 -4.02 -1.91
C LEU A 198 24.00 -3.67 -0.56
N GLY A 199 24.84 -3.39 0.44
CA GLY A 199 24.39 -2.92 1.75
C GLY A 199 23.57 -1.63 1.67
N ASN A 200 23.97 -0.69 0.80
CA ASN A 200 23.24 0.55 0.58
C ASN A 200 21.90 0.33 -0.13
N MET A 201 21.83 -0.62 -1.08
CA MET A 201 20.56 -0.98 -1.73
C MET A 201 19.57 -1.58 -0.72
N GLN A 202 20.03 -2.53 0.09
CA GLN A 202 19.20 -3.14 1.13
C GLN A 202 18.72 -2.11 2.17
N ALA A 203 19.62 -1.24 2.63
CA ALA A 203 19.26 -0.21 3.62
C ALA A 203 18.18 0.72 3.06
N ARG A 204 18.31 1.16 1.80
CA ARG A 204 17.27 1.98 1.13
C ARG A 204 15.94 1.25 0.98
N ALA A 205 15.95 -0.04 0.64
CA ALA A 205 14.72 -0.83 0.53
C ALA A 205 14.03 -0.99 1.89
N SER A 206 14.81 -1.28 2.94
CA SER A 206 14.31 -1.46 4.31
C SER A 206 13.74 -0.17 4.88
N ALA A 207 14.40 0.97 4.63
CA ALA A 207 13.95 2.28 5.10
C ALA A 207 12.61 2.74 4.49
N ARG A 208 12.16 2.09 3.40
CA ARG A 208 10.88 2.37 2.73
C ARG A 208 9.72 1.50 3.21
N MET A 209 9.95 0.60 4.16
CA MET A 209 8.90 -0.22 4.76
C MET A 209 8.33 0.51 5.97
N LEU A 210 7.06 0.91 5.91
CA LEU A 210 6.38 1.55 7.04
C LEU A 210 5.44 0.57 7.72
N THR A 211 5.49 0.57 9.04
CA THR A 211 4.54 -0.13 9.92
C THR A 211 3.15 0.50 9.84
N TYR A 212 2.14 -0.22 10.32
CA TYR A 212 0.77 0.29 10.37
C TYR A 212 0.66 1.63 11.11
N ASP A 213 1.29 1.75 12.28
CA ASP A 213 1.27 3.00 13.06
C ASP A 213 2.00 4.14 12.35
N GLN A 214 3.06 3.86 11.58
CA GLN A 214 3.70 4.88 10.76
C GLN A 214 2.80 5.36 9.62
N TYR A 215 2.04 4.48 8.96
CA TYR A 215 1.03 4.91 7.98
C TYR A 215 -0.09 5.74 8.63
N ARG A 216 -0.53 5.37 9.85
CA ARG A 216 -1.49 6.17 10.61
C ARG A 216 -0.93 7.55 10.95
N ALA A 217 0.32 7.63 11.39
CA ALA A 217 1.00 8.89 11.66
C ALA A 217 1.02 9.79 10.42
N ASP A 218 1.39 9.23 9.27
CA ASP A 218 1.46 9.97 8.01
C ASP A 218 0.08 10.45 7.54
N ALA A 219 -0.96 9.62 7.68
CA ALA A 219 -2.33 9.99 7.35
C ALA A 219 -2.88 11.11 8.26
N TYR A 220 -2.65 11.03 9.58
CA TYR A 220 -2.98 12.12 10.49
C TYR A 220 -2.22 13.39 10.15
N TYR A 221 -0.96 13.29 9.76
CA TYR A 221 -0.16 14.45 9.38
C TYR A 221 -0.64 15.08 8.08
N ILE A 222 -1.08 14.29 7.09
CA ILE A 222 -1.75 14.79 5.88
C ILE A 222 -3.00 15.59 6.26
N LEU A 223 -3.88 15.03 7.11
CA LEU A 223 -5.07 15.72 7.59
C LEU A 223 -4.72 17.02 8.34
N ALA A 224 -3.68 17.00 9.17
CA ALA A 224 -3.22 18.18 9.88
C ALA A 224 -2.71 19.27 8.92
N ALA A 225 -1.94 18.89 7.91
CA ALA A 225 -1.25 19.81 7.02
C ALA A 225 -2.14 20.40 5.92
N THR A 226 -3.13 19.65 5.42
CA THR A 226 -3.86 20.04 4.19
C THR A 226 -5.36 20.21 4.33
N ARG A 227 -5.96 19.82 5.47
CA ARG A 227 -7.37 20.13 5.71
C ARG A 227 -7.54 21.63 5.95
N MET A 228 -8.52 22.23 5.25
CA MET A 228 -8.98 23.58 5.50
C MET A 228 -10.44 23.58 5.95
N ASN A 229 -10.84 24.57 6.75
CA ASN A 229 -12.24 24.84 7.07
C ASN A 229 -12.95 25.58 5.92
N ASP A 230 -14.24 25.91 6.10
CA ASP A 230 -15.05 26.61 5.08
C ASP A 230 -14.51 27.99 4.67
N LYS A 231 -13.59 28.57 5.44
CA LYS A 231 -12.93 29.84 5.15
C LYS A 231 -11.59 29.66 4.43
N GLY A 232 -11.16 28.42 4.17
CA GLY A 232 -9.85 28.14 3.59
C GLY A 232 -8.70 28.24 4.59
N GLU A 233 -8.98 28.12 5.89
CA GLU A 233 -7.98 28.27 6.97
C GLU A 233 -7.88 26.98 7.80
N PRO A 234 -6.72 26.67 8.39
CA PRO A 234 -6.63 25.64 9.43
C PRO A 234 -7.36 26.08 10.70
N ASP A 235 -7.79 25.12 11.52
CA ASP A 235 -8.41 25.38 12.83
C ASP A 235 -7.90 24.38 13.91
N SER A 236 -8.55 24.34 15.08
CA SER A 236 -8.17 23.45 16.19
C SER A 236 -8.23 21.96 15.86
N VAL A 237 -9.00 21.56 14.85
CA VAL A 237 -9.04 20.16 14.38
C VAL A 237 -7.71 19.77 13.74
N ASN A 238 -7.06 20.69 13.02
CA ASN A 238 -5.73 20.46 12.45
C ASN A 238 -4.69 20.18 13.55
N LEU A 239 -4.74 20.91 14.67
CA LEU A 239 -3.88 20.66 15.84
C LEU A 239 -4.14 19.28 16.46
N THR A 240 -5.41 18.85 16.50
CA THR A 240 -5.78 17.53 17.01
C THR A 240 -5.15 16.42 16.17
N TYR A 241 -5.26 16.50 14.84
CA TYR A 241 -4.62 15.55 13.95
C TYR A 241 -3.10 15.59 14.06
N LEU A 242 -2.50 16.78 14.18
CA LEU A 242 -1.06 16.90 14.36
C LEU A 242 -0.61 16.16 15.62
N ASN A 243 -1.29 16.37 16.76
CA ASN A 243 -0.96 15.69 18.00
C ASN A 243 -1.07 14.16 17.89
N GLN A 244 -2.05 13.64 17.15
CA GLN A 244 -2.17 12.21 16.86
C GLN A 244 -0.99 11.70 16.02
N ALA A 245 -0.57 12.44 14.99
CA ALA A 245 0.60 12.10 14.20
C ALA A 245 1.89 12.07 15.03
N LEU A 246 2.10 13.09 15.88
CA LEU A 246 3.28 13.20 16.76
C LEU A 246 3.32 12.08 17.80
N ALA A 247 2.17 11.71 18.37
CA ALA A 247 2.08 10.60 19.31
C ALA A 247 2.49 9.25 18.70
N LEU A 248 2.34 9.11 17.37
CA LEU A 248 2.78 7.94 16.59
C LEU A 248 4.20 8.10 16.02
N GLY A 249 4.95 9.12 16.44
CA GLY A 249 6.37 9.28 16.13
C GLY A 249 6.69 10.15 14.90
N CYS A 250 5.70 10.86 14.34
CA CYS A 250 5.92 11.79 13.24
C CYS A 250 6.92 12.90 13.61
N LYS A 251 7.81 13.30 12.67
CA LYS A 251 8.89 14.27 12.92
C LYS A 251 8.51 15.74 12.74
N ASP A 252 7.27 16.05 12.35
CA ASP A 252 6.81 17.42 12.02
C ASP A 252 7.69 18.15 10.99
N PRO A 253 7.88 17.60 9.77
CA PRO A 253 8.78 18.18 8.77
C PRO A 253 8.42 19.61 8.33
N MET A 254 7.16 20.04 8.51
CA MET A 254 6.69 21.38 8.15
C MET A 254 6.64 22.32 9.36
N THR A 255 7.12 21.89 10.53
CA THR A 255 7.15 22.68 11.77
C THR A 255 5.78 23.25 12.15
N LEU A 256 4.71 22.46 11.93
CA LEU A 256 3.32 22.88 12.17
C LEU A 256 3.02 23.08 13.64
N LYS A 257 3.73 22.38 14.54
CA LYS A 257 3.42 22.35 15.96
C LYS A 257 3.46 23.72 16.60
N GLU A 258 4.54 24.46 16.42
CA GLU A 258 4.70 25.79 17.03
C GLU A 258 3.60 26.76 16.57
N TYR A 259 3.30 26.74 15.26
CA TYR A 259 2.24 27.56 14.68
C TYR A 259 0.86 27.20 15.24
N TYR A 260 0.49 25.93 15.24
CA TYR A 260 -0.83 25.48 15.70
C TYR A 260 -1.01 25.59 17.21
N GLU A 261 0.00 25.33 18.02
CA GLU A 261 -0.08 25.53 19.48
C GLU A 261 -0.32 27.00 19.82
N LYS A 262 0.35 27.92 19.13
CA LYS A 262 0.14 29.36 19.31
C LYS A 262 -1.25 29.80 18.86
N ALA A 263 -1.74 29.28 17.74
CA ALA A 263 -3.02 29.67 17.17
C ALA A 263 -4.23 29.03 17.89
N PHE A 264 -4.10 27.77 18.32
CA PHE A 264 -5.23 26.92 18.72
C PHE A 264 -5.02 26.15 20.04
N GLY A 265 -3.86 26.25 20.69
CA GLY A 265 -3.50 25.43 21.86
C GLY A 265 -4.43 25.56 23.06
N SER A 266 -5.11 26.70 23.23
CA SER A 266 -6.12 26.89 24.29
C SER A 266 -7.46 26.21 24.00
N GLN A 267 -7.68 25.73 22.77
CA GLN A 267 -8.94 25.17 22.30
C GLN A 267 -8.90 23.64 22.16
N ALA A 268 -7.70 23.04 22.06
CA ALA A 268 -7.51 21.59 21.90
C ALA A 268 -7.60 20.79 23.23
N SER A 269 -7.77 21.45 24.37
CA SER A 269 -7.90 20.82 25.70
C SER A 269 -9.35 20.70 26.21
N LYS A 270 -10.35 20.90 25.35
CA LYS A 270 -11.78 20.73 25.63
C LYS A 270 -12.36 19.63 24.76
#